data_AF-A0A382V4A2-F1
#
_entry.id   AF-A0A382V4A2-F1
#
_cell.length_a   1.000
_cell.length_b   1.000
_cell.length_c   1.000
_cell.angle_alpha   90.00
_cell.angle_beta   90.00
_cell.angle_gamma   90.00
#
_symmetry.space_group_name_H-M   'P 1'
#
loop_
_entity.id
_entity.type
_entity.pdbx_description
1 polymer ?
#
loop_
_entity_poly.entity_id
_entity_poly.type
_entity_poly.pdbx_seq_one_letter_code
_entity_poly.pdbx_strand_id
1 'polypeptide(L)' 'MTLPQRMKFGIFLAPFHPVGENPTVSFERNLELIRWLDDLDYDEVWVGEHHSGGWETIASPEMFLVAAA' A
#
# COMPACT_ATOMS: atom_id res chain seq x y z
N MET A 1 -37.48 3.67 6.08
CA MET A 1 -36.43 4.66 5.73
C MET A 1 -35.25 3.87 5.20
N THR A 2 -34.74 4.18 4.01
CA THR A 2 -33.52 3.57 3.45
C THR A 2 -32.28 4.20 4.08
N LEU A 3 -31.31 3.39 4.48
CA LEU A 3 -30.01 3.90 4.95
C LEU A 3 -29.24 4.55 3.79
N PRO A 4 -28.39 5.55 4.07
CA PRO A 4 -27.50 6.12 3.07
C PRO A 4 -26.51 5.06 2.58
N GLN A 5 -25.99 5.26 1.36
CA GLN A 5 -24.95 4.40 0.80
C GLN A 5 -23.69 4.46 1.67
N ARG A 6 -23.03 3.30 1.88
CA ARG A 6 -21.78 3.19 2.65
C ARG A 6 -20.72 4.14 2.08
N MET A 7 -20.06 4.91 2.95
CA MET A 7 -18.89 5.70 2.59
C MET A 7 -17.71 4.76 2.32
N LYS A 8 -17.01 4.95 1.20
CA LYS A 8 -15.84 4.17 0.85
C LYS A 8 -14.58 4.71 1.51
N PHE A 9 -13.67 3.83 1.89
CA PHE A 9 -12.39 4.15 2.50
C PHE A 9 -11.23 3.63 1.66
N GLY A 10 -10.18 4.45 1.52
CA GLY A 10 -8.97 4.06 0.81
C GLY A 10 -7.72 4.60 1.49
N ILE A 11 -6.57 4.01 1.17
CA ILE A 11 -5.25 4.46 1.62
C ILE A 11 -4.41 4.93 0.44
N PHE A 12 -3.57 5.94 0.69
CA PHE A 12 -2.39 6.20 -0.13
C PHE A 12 -1.14 5.64 0.57
N LEU A 13 -0.57 4.59 -0.02
CA LEU A 13 0.65 3.93 0.41
C LEU A 13 1.84 4.54 -0.34
N ALA A 14 2.46 5.53 0.31
CA ALA A 14 3.67 6.23 -0.17
C ALA A 14 4.96 5.55 0.35
N PRO A 15 5.07 4.22 0.27
CA PRO A 15 5.86 3.33 1.15
C PRO A 15 7.08 3.96 1.86
N PHE A 16 6.84 4.69 2.96
CA PHE A 16 7.89 5.42 3.67
C PHE A 16 8.63 4.48 4.62
N HIS A 17 9.89 4.19 4.31
CA HIS A 17 10.75 3.33 5.13
C HIS A 17 12.00 4.07 5.59
N PRO A 18 12.39 3.94 6.88
CA PRO A 18 13.64 4.50 7.38
C PRO A 18 14.87 4.09 6.55
N VAL A 19 15.76 5.06 6.32
CA VAL A 19 17.06 4.79 5.69
C VAL A 19 17.84 3.77 6.51
N GLY A 20 18.31 2.71 5.86
CA GLY A 20 19.08 1.62 6.47
C GLY A 20 18.25 0.39 6.83
N GLU A 21 16.91 0.44 6.70
CA GLU A 21 16.08 -0.77 6.76
C GLU A 21 16.32 -1.67 5.54
N ASN A 22 16.16 -2.99 5.71
CA ASN A 22 16.28 -3.93 4.59
C ASN A 22 15.10 -3.74 3.62
N PRO A 23 15.34 -3.39 2.35
CA PRO A 23 14.27 -3.13 1.39
C PRO A 23 13.32 -4.31 1.15
N THR A 24 13.80 -5.55 1.33
CA THR A 24 12.98 -6.76 1.19
C THR A 24 11.97 -6.86 2.32
N VAL A 25 12.39 -6.57 3.56
CA VAL A 25 11.49 -6.57 4.73
C VAL A 25 10.46 -5.45 4.61
N SER A 26 10.90 -4.26 4.20
CA SER A 26 10.01 -3.13 3.91
C SER A 26 8.95 -3.49 2.86
N PHE A 27 9.35 -4.18 1.79
CA PHE A 27 8.45 -4.65 0.74
C PHE A 27 7.42 -5.66 1.27
N GLU A 28 7.85 -6.69 2.00
CA GLU A 28 6.97 -7.69 2.60
C GLU A 28 5.97 -7.05 3.57
N ARG A 29 6.42 -6.08 4.37
CA ARG A 29 5.56 -5.33 5.30
C ARG A 29 4.50 -4.49 4.57
N ASN A 30 4.84 -3.90 3.43
CA ASN A 30 3.86 -3.20 2.60
C ASN A 30 2.78 -4.17 2.06
N LEU A 31 3.17 -5.38 1.65
CA LEU A 31 2.21 -6.42 1.22
C LEU A 31 1.32 -6.89 2.36
N GLU A 32 1.89 -7.11 3.55
CA GLU A 32 1.14 -7.47 4.75
C GLU A 32 0.12 -6.38 5.12
N LEU A 33 0.50 -5.11 5.03
CA LEU A 33 -0.43 -4.00 5.26
C LEU A 33 -1.61 -4.03 4.29
N ILE A 34 -1.39 -4.33 3.01
CA ILE A 34 -2.48 -4.45 2.04
C ILE A 34 -3.44 -5.58 2.43
N ARG A 35 -2.93 -6.73 2.86
CA ARG A 35 -3.78 -7.83 3.36
C ARG A 35 -4.63 -7.41 4.55
N TRP A 36 -4.04 -6.68 5.50
CA TRP A 36 -4.79 -6.16 6.63
C TRP A 36 -5.87 -5.15 6.22
N LEU A 37 -5.63 -4.35 5.19
CA LEU A 37 -6.63 -3.40 4.69
C LEU A 37 -7.81 -4.12 4.03
N ASP A 38 -7.55 -5.21 3.32
CA ASP A 38 -8.60 -6.09 2.77
C ASP A 38 -9.43 -6.74 3.89
N ASP A 39 -8.77 -7.29 4.91
CA ASP A 39 -9.43 -7.86 6.10
C ASP A 39 -10.29 -6.82 6.87
N LEU A 40 -9.90 -5.54 6.81
CA LEU A 40 -10.59 -4.42 7.44
C LEU A 40 -11.65 -3.75 6.53
N ASP A 41 -11.93 -4.32 5.36
CA ASP A 41 -12.96 -3.87 4.41
C ASP A 41 -12.74 -2.44 3.87
N TYR A 42 -11.47 -2.07 3.65
CA TYR A 42 -11.09 -0.91 2.86
C TYR A 42 -11.37 -1.18 1.38
N ASP A 43 -11.82 -0.15 0.66
CA ASP A 43 -12.25 -0.27 -0.73
C ASP A 43 -11.11 -0.08 -1.74
N GLU A 44 -10.06 0.67 -1.39
CA GLU A 44 -9.03 1.09 -2.34
C GLU A 44 -7.63 1.21 -1.72
N VAL A 45 -6.62 0.80 -2.49
CA VAL A 45 -5.19 1.04 -2.21
C VAL A 45 -4.56 1.76 -3.39
N TRP A 46 -3.97 2.91 -3.10
CA TRP A 46 -3.18 3.70 -4.06
C TRP A 46 -1.71 3.62 -3.67
N VAL A 47 -0.82 3.30 -4.62
CA VAL A 47 0.62 3.12 -4.34
C VAL A 47 1.43 4.19 -5.06
N GLY A 48 2.30 4.88 -4.32
CA GLY A 48 3.22 5.87 -4.89
C GLY A 48 4.36 5.22 -5.69
N GLU A 49 4.79 5.88 -6.77
CA GLU A 49 5.91 5.45 -7.60
C GLU A 49 7.13 6.35 -7.36
N HIS A 50 8.24 5.75 -6.95
CA HIS A 50 9.48 6.47 -6.69
C HIS A 50 10.70 5.68 -7.19
N HIS A 51 11.54 6.37 -7.96
CA HIS A 51 12.75 5.80 -8.57
C HIS A 51 14.04 6.16 -7.84
N SER A 52 14.00 7.17 -6.96
CA SER A 52 15.19 7.71 -6.29
C SER A 52 14.87 8.15 -4.85
N GLY A 53 15.92 8.32 -4.02
CA GLY A 53 15.79 8.85 -2.65
C GLY A 53 15.86 7.81 -1.53
N GLY A 54 15.66 6.52 -1.81
CA GLY A 54 15.83 5.42 -0.85
C GLY A 54 14.86 5.41 0.34
N TRP A 55 13.97 6.40 0.43
CA TRP A 55 12.92 6.52 1.44
C TRP A 55 11.61 5.88 0.97
N GLU A 56 11.29 6.02 -0.32
CA GLU A 56 10.16 5.40 -0.99
C GLU A 56 10.70 4.40 -2.02
N THR A 57 10.52 3.11 -1.75
CA THR A 57 11.29 2.04 -2.42
C THR A 57 10.53 1.29 -3.52
N ILE A 58 9.29 1.68 -3.83
CA ILE A 58 8.48 1.06 -4.89
C ILE A 58 8.63 1.87 -6.19
N ALA A 59 9.35 1.33 -7.16
CA ALA A 59 9.57 1.94 -8.48
C ALA A 59 8.57 1.51 -9.56
N SER A 60 7.78 0.46 -9.31
CA SER A 60 6.78 -0.08 -10.23
C SER A 60 5.56 -0.50 -9.41
N PRO A 61 4.60 0.43 -9.18
CA PRO A 61 3.42 0.15 -8.39
C PRO A 61 2.55 -0.95 -9.01
N GLU A 62 2.51 -1.08 -10.34
CA GLU A 62 1.79 -2.12 -11.05
C GLU A 62 2.32 -3.52 -10.73
N MET A 63 3.64 -3.71 -10.72
CA MET A 63 4.23 -5.01 -10.37
C MET A 63 4.09 -5.31 -8.87
N PHE A 64 4.18 -4.28 -8.04
CA PHE A 64 3.93 -4.42 -6.60
C PHE A 64 2.49 -4.85 -6.31
N LEU A 65 1.51 -4.21 -6.97
CA LEU A 65 0.09 -4.59 -6.84
C LEU A 65 -0.20 -5.99 -7.38
N VAL A 66 0.48 -6.44 -8.45
CA VAL A 66 0.41 -7.83 -8.90
C VAL A 66 0.89 -8.81 -7.82
N ALA A 67 1.89 -8.44 -7.01
CA ALA A 67 2.35 -9.27 -5.90
C ALA A 67 1.42 -9.23 -4.68
N ALA A 68 0.54 -8.23 -4.59
CA ALA A 68 -0.45 -8.07 -3.52
C ALA A 68 -1.80 -8.75 -3.83
N ALA A 69 -2.12 -8.95 -5.12
CA ALA A 69 -3.32 -9.61 -5.62
C ALA A 69 -3.30 -11.13 -5.42
#